data_AF-A0A6M4G6X3-F1
#
_entry.id   AF-A0A6M4G6X3-F1
#
_cell.length_a   1.000
_cell.length_b   1.000
_cell.length_c   1.000
_cell.angle_alpha   90.00
_cell.angle_beta   90.00
_cell.angle_gamma   90.00
#
_symmetry.space_group_name_H-M   'P 1'
#
loop_
_entity.id
_entity.type
_entity.pdbx_description
1 polymer ?
#
loop_
_entity_poly.entity_id
_entity_poly.type
_entity_poly.pdbx_seq_one_letter_code
_entity_poly.pdbx_strand_id
1 'polypeptide(L)'
;MKERPPAWPGQPYLDELRPERGETVRLALFATYSVDLSAIAATLLALIGRNNEKGSGAAIDFAEAVDQLRDRVRIIIQRGRIAKPIALPRVAGILDQFVVEQTHDERERSWHPKIALVAYENEKGGTRWKFWIGSRNLTRTQDLELGVLLDGREKRGKGRAALKGVGQLGANLAKAAGRSDASAIGGELDTVWWEAPEGFCLRALLDGLIADVALPVAPPKGAIDGLTIVSPFLSADFLKTAGRWGPDGSRTLISSMPALVDMANRPSAPLTAFSRVLAYAAPDETIEKTLSAPSAASPAEDDDAEPQPMALHAKLVAFHRGETTIVRVGSANATGRAWSGRNSEVMIELEASDAFNPGLEFLIGKATPITIDELAQTKAADTSAVDALEESRKALIASWDPILRRDGDRFVLDARAVPRLAHEGHLFSAGHANSDLLAWPQSGTRLDLGILPLSIQSAFIQVQIASGDEALRWMQRVEVDPPLDEARDLAALATHMGLRAFHDWMRARLNGETIPAGDFAWDEDVGGSARTRSSFGDGRLTLEDILTAWARDPGAFARVDKQFAPYVEALLAHDGSLTAEEKKDLNELRQIWAMARTQLVP
;
A
#
# COMPACT_ATOMS: atom_id res chain seq x y z
N MET A 1 38.13 12.67 11.69
CA MET A 1 36.67 12.45 11.55
C MET A 1 36.40 11.02 11.94
N LYS A 2 35.56 10.73 12.94
CA LYS A 2 35.07 9.36 13.14
C LYS A 2 34.13 9.06 11.96
N GLU A 3 34.37 7.96 11.25
CA GLU A 3 33.47 7.49 10.19
C GLU A 3 32.05 7.39 10.78
N ARG A 4 31.05 7.89 10.04
CA ARG A 4 29.65 7.75 10.46
C ARG A 4 29.30 6.26 10.44
N PRO A 5 28.65 5.72 11.48
CA PRO A 5 28.27 4.31 11.50
C PRO A 5 27.36 3.98 10.31
N PRO A 6 27.53 2.82 9.65
CA PRO A 6 26.74 2.46 8.48
C PRO A 6 25.27 2.25 8.86
N ALA A 7 24.36 2.67 7.98
CA ALA A 7 22.96 2.30 8.08
C ALA A 7 22.79 0.78 7.99
N TRP A 8 21.67 0.23 8.50
CA TRP A 8 21.26 -1.11 8.09
C TRP A 8 21.14 -1.17 6.57
N PRO A 9 21.43 -2.32 5.92
CA PRO A 9 21.27 -2.47 4.48
C PRO A 9 19.87 -2.01 4.05
N GLY A 10 19.81 -0.90 3.32
CA GLY A 10 18.56 -0.36 2.80
C GLY A 10 18.26 -1.00 1.45
N GLN A 11 17.12 -1.67 1.33
CA GLN A 11 16.62 -2.20 0.07
C GLN A 11 15.20 -1.72 -0.18
N PRO A 12 14.83 -1.42 -1.43
CA PRO A 12 13.45 -1.10 -1.77
C PRO A 12 12.56 -2.30 -1.42
N TYR A 13 11.63 -2.08 -0.49
CA TYR A 13 10.73 -3.11 0.02
C TYR A 13 10.00 -3.88 -1.09
N LEU A 14 9.59 -3.21 -2.17
CA LEU A 14 8.91 -3.85 -3.30
C LEU A 14 9.84 -4.74 -4.13
N ASP A 15 11.12 -4.40 -4.23
CA ASP A 15 12.08 -5.22 -4.98
C ASP A 15 12.33 -6.54 -4.27
N GLU A 16 12.33 -6.52 -2.93
CA GLU A 16 12.40 -7.72 -2.13
C GLU A 16 11.16 -8.60 -2.24
N LEU A 17 10.00 -8.08 -2.66
CA LEU A 17 8.80 -8.89 -2.88
C LEU A 17 8.68 -9.43 -4.31
N ARG A 18 9.67 -9.21 -5.19
CA ARG A 18 9.65 -9.77 -6.53
C ARG A 18 9.74 -11.31 -6.52
N PRO A 19 9.04 -12.00 -7.43
CA PRO A 19 9.25 -13.43 -7.65
C PRO A 19 10.68 -13.69 -8.14
N GLU A 20 11.27 -14.83 -7.77
CA GLU A 20 12.52 -15.27 -8.37
C GLU A 20 12.29 -15.78 -9.80
N ARG A 21 13.37 -16.00 -10.56
CA ARG A 21 13.27 -16.49 -11.94
C ARG A 21 12.53 -17.84 -11.99
N GLY A 22 11.43 -17.89 -12.74
CA GLY A 22 10.60 -19.10 -12.90
C GLY A 22 9.58 -19.30 -11.77
N GLU A 23 9.45 -18.33 -10.87
CA GLU A 23 8.36 -18.29 -9.89
C GLU A 23 7.22 -17.38 -10.37
N THR A 24 6.01 -17.66 -9.89
CA THR A 24 4.86 -16.77 -10.00
C THR A 24 4.21 -16.60 -8.64
N VAL A 25 3.51 -15.49 -8.42
CA VAL A 25 2.82 -15.23 -7.15
C VAL A 25 1.56 -16.10 -7.11
N ARG A 26 1.43 -16.96 -6.10
CA ARG A 26 0.23 -17.77 -5.83
C ARG A 26 -0.77 -17.04 -4.95
N LEU A 27 -0.27 -16.31 -3.95
CA LEU A 27 -1.06 -15.55 -2.98
C LEU A 27 -0.25 -14.36 -2.49
N ALA A 28 -0.86 -13.20 -2.33
CA ALA A 28 -0.28 -12.09 -1.59
C ALA A 28 -1.34 -11.39 -0.73
N LEU A 29 -1.11 -11.35 0.57
CA LEU A 29 -1.95 -10.68 1.55
C LEU A 29 -1.17 -9.51 2.15
N PHE A 30 -1.59 -8.30 1.86
CA PHE A 30 -1.06 -7.09 2.48
C PHE A 30 -2.04 -6.60 3.52
N ALA A 31 -1.52 -6.12 4.64
CA ALA A 31 -2.31 -5.38 5.60
C ALA A 31 -1.57 -4.10 5.96
N THR A 32 -2.25 -2.97 5.84
CA THR A 32 -1.71 -1.64 6.09
C THR A 32 -2.77 -0.74 6.71
N TYR A 33 -2.37 0.35 7.36
CA TYR A 33 -3.34 1.32 7.86
C TYR A 33 -3.87 2.20 6.74
N SER A 34 -2.96 2.77 5.94
CA SER A 34 -3.27 3.68 4.84
C SER A 34 -2.58 3.26 3.56
N VAL A 35 -3.13 3.68 2.42
CA VAL A 35 -2.62 3.30 1.10
C VAL A 35 -2.78 4.41 0.06
N ASP A 36 -1.82 4.48 -0.86
CA ASP A 36 -1.92 5.26 -2.10
C ASP A 36 -2.23 4.32 -3.27
N LEU A 37 -3.11 4.72 -4.19
CA LEU A 37 -3.43 3.89 -5.36
C LEU A 37 -2.21 3.62 -6.26
N SER A 38 -1.29 4.59 -6.36
CA SER A 38 -0.01 4.41 -7.04
C SER A 38 0.88 3.36 -6.36
N ALA A 39 0.82 3.24 -5.03
CA ALA A 39 1.58 2.23 -4.30
C ALA A 39 0.99 0.83 -4.48
N ILE A 40 -0.34 0.72 -4.66
CA ILE A 40 -0.99 -0.53 -5.08
C ILE A 40 -0.47 -0.95 -6.46
N ALA A 41 -0.52 -0.05 -7.45
CA ALA A 41 -0.02 -0.35 -8.78
C ALA A 41 1.46 -0.75 -8.79
N ALA A 42 2.31 -0.02 -8.05
CA ALA A 42 3.72 -0.36 -7.86
C ALA A 42 3.91 -1.77 -7.28
N THR A 43 3.07 -2.14 -6.31
CA THR A 43 3.09 -3.47 -5.69
C THR A 43 2.70 -4.55 -6.71
N LEU A 44 1.64 -4.33 -7.49
CA LEU A 44 1.21 -5.29 -8.52
C LEU A 44 2.30 -5.49 -9.59
N LEU A 45 2.91 -4.41 -10.05
CA LEU A 45 4.01 -4.45 -11.01
C LEU A 45 5.24 -5.17 -10.43
N ALA A 46 5.57 -4.95 -9.16
CA ALA A 46 6.67 -5.65 -8.49
C ALA A 46 6.40 -7.14 -8.33
N LEU A 47 5.16 -7.53 -8.03
CA LEU A 47 4.76 -8.93 -7.88
C LEU A 47 4.79 -9.72 -9.20
N ILE A 48 4.84 -9.05 -10.35
CA ILE A 48 5.14 -9.68 -11.66
C ILE A 48 6.57 -9.40 -12.15
N GLY A 49 7.40 -8.72 -11.36
CA GLY A 49 8.79 -8.40 -11.70
C GLY A 49 8.97 -7.30 -12.76
N ARG A 50 8.00 -6.40 -12.94
CA ARG A 50 7.99 -5.38 -14.01
C ARG A 50 7.89 -3.93 -13.54
N ASN A 51 8.11 -3.65 -12.26
CA ASN A 51 8.26 -2.27 -11.78
C ASN A 51 9.62 -1.69 -12.19
N ASN A 52 9.65 -0.41 -12.55
CA ASN A 52 10.88 0.36 -12.72
C ASN A 52 11.37 0.91 -11.35
N GLU A 53 12.51 1.62 -11.37
CA GLU A 53 13.12 2.21 -10.16
C GLU A 53 12.21 3.20 -9.42
N LYS A 54 11.22 3.78 -10.10
CA LYS A 54 10.24 4.72 -9.53
C LYS A 54 8.96 4.04 -9.02
N GLY A 55 8.89 2.71 -9.10
CA GLY A 55 7.70 1.93 -8.80
C GLY A 55 6.56 2.09 -9.81
N SER A 56 6.83 2.60 -11.01
CA SER A 56 5.88 2.63 -12.13
C SER A 56 6.22 1.54 -13.15
N GLY A 57 5.51 1.48 -14.28
CA GLY A 57 5.66 0.48 -15.33
C GLY A 57 4.87 0.87 -16.58
N ALA A 58 5.07 0.14 -17.67
CA ALA A 58 4.30 0.41 -18.89
C ALA A 58 2.80 0.07 -18.67
N ALA A 59 1.91 0.75 -19.40
CA ALA A 59 0.47 0.47 -19.34
C ALA A 59 0.13 -1.02 -19.62
N ILE A 60 0.93 -1.66 -20.48
CA ILE A 60 0.81 -3.07 -20.81
C ILE A 60 1.18 -3.97 -19.61
N ASP A 61 2.26 -3.65 -18.91
CA ASP A 61 2.68 -4.41 -17.72
C ASP A 61 1.66 -4.27 -16.60
N PHE A 62 1.05 -3.09 -16.47
CA PHE A 62 -0.04 -2.85 -15.54
C PHE A 62 -1.27 -3.69 -15.88
N ALA A 63 -1.68 -3.75 -17.16
CA ALA A 63 -2.77 -4.61 -17.61
C ALA A 63 -2.51 -6.08 -17.29
N GLU A 64 -1.29 -6.55 -17.52
CA GLU A 64 -0.89 -7.93 -17.20
C GLU A 64 -0.86 -8.20 -15.70
N ALA A 65 -0.37 -7.26 -14.90
CA ALA A 65 -0.38 -7.38 -13.44
C ALA A 65 -1.81 -7.49 -12.91
N VAL A 66 -2.74 -6.67 -13.41
CA VAL A 66 -4.14 -6.71 -13.00
C VAL A 66 -4.79 -8.06 -13.35
N ASP A 67 -4.55 -8.55 -14.57
CA ASP A 67 -5.09 -9.84 -15.04
C ASP A 67 -4.55 -11.03 -14.23
N GLN A 68 -3.24 -11.10 -13.99
CA GLN A 68 -2.62 -12.22 -13.28
C GLN A 68 -2.90 -12.24 -11.78
N LEU A 69 -3.08 -11.06 -11.17
CA LEU A 69 -3.11 -10.92 -9.71
C LEU A 69 -4.52 -10.72 -9.13
N ARG A 70 -5.56 -10.51 -9.96
CA ARG A 70 -6.95 -10.23 -9.54
C ARG A 70 -7.46 -11.11 -8.41
N ASP A 71 -7.18 -12.41 -8.43
CA ASP A 71 -7.67 -13.36 -7.42
C ASP A 71 -6.59 -13.80 -6.41
N ARG A 72 -5.37 -13.33 -6.61
CA ARG A 72 -4.19 -13.71 -5.84
C ARG A 72 -3.78 -12.66 -4.82
N VAL A 73 -4.06 -11.38 -5.09
CA VAL A 73 -3.64 -10.25 -4.25
C VAL A 73 -4.82 -9.60 -3.54
N ARG A 74 -4.69 -9.40 -2.23
CA ARG A 74 -5.64 -8.62 -1.42
C ARG A 74 -4.88 -7.67 -0.51
N ILE A 75 -5.33 -6.42 -0.44
CA ILE A 75 -4.74 -5.34 0.35
C ILE A 75 -5.79 -4.88 1.35
N ILE A 76 -5.58 -5.22 2.62
CA ILE A 76 -6.52 -4.97 3.70
C ILE A 76 -6.14 -3.66 4.39
N ILE A 77 -7.07 -2.72 4.43
CA ILE A 77 -6.80 -1.35 4.91
C ILE A 77 -7.81 -0.88 5.96
N GLN A 78 -7.47 0.17 6.71
CA GLN A 78 -8.46 0.91 7.49
C GLN A 78 -9.40 1.67 6.55
N ARG A 79 -10.72 1.55 6.76
CA ARG A 79 -11.70 2.37 6.03
C ARG A 79 -11.41 3.86 6.19
N GLY A 80 -11.53 4.60 5.08
CA GLY A 80 -11.32 6.05 5.07
C GLY A 80 -9.85 6.47 5.10
N ARG A 81 -8.92 5.56 4.75
CA ARG A 81 -7.47 5.78 4.70
C ARG A 81 -6.83 5.49 3.34
N ILE A 82 -7.62 5.55 2.26
CA ILE A 82 -7.08 5.61 0.90
C ILE A 82 -6.81 7.08 0.57
N ALA A 83 -5.55 7.43 0.29
CA ALA A 83 -5.22 8.79 -0.11
C ALA A 83 -5.83 9.11 -1.47
N LYS A 84 -6.40 10.31 -1.63
CA LYS A 84 -6.83 10.81 -2.94
C LYS A 84 -5.61 11.45 -3.63
N PRO A 85 -5.11 10.88 -4.74
CA PRO A 85 -4.06 11.55 -5.50
C PRO A 85 -4.64 12.77 -6.23
N ILE A 86 -3.76 13.69 -6.59
CA ILE A 86 -4.12 14.99 -7.19
C ILE A 86 -4.67 14.76 -8.58
N ALA A 87 -3.93 13.99 -9.36
CA ALA A 87 -4.36 13.38 -10.60
C ALA A 87 -4.57 11.88 -10.31
N LEU A 88 -5.77 11.40 -10.59
CA LEU A 88 -6.07 9.97 -10.57
C LEU A 88 -6.16 9.52 -12.03
N PRO A 89 -5.22 8.71 -12.53
CA PRO A 89 -5.36 8.10 -13.84
C PRO A 89 -6.68 7.34 -13.89
N ARG A 90 -7.49 7.52 -14.94
CA ARG A 90 -8.84 6.93 -14.99
C ARG A 90 -8.81 5.41 -14.78
N VAL A 91 -7.78 4.76 -15.33
CA VAL A 91 -7.54 3.32 -15.22
C VAL A 91 -7.34 2.84 -13.77
N ALA A 92 -6.89 3.70 -12.86
CA ALA A 92 -6.70 3.36 -11.45
C ALA A 92 -8.01 2.98 -10.74
N GLY A 93 -9.17 3.29 -11.33
CA GLY A 93 -10.48 2.84 -10.84
C GLY A 93 -10.60 1.32 -10.72
N ILE A 94 -9.88 0.54 -11.53
CA ILE A 94 -9.89 -0.92 -11.47
C ILE A 94 -9.12 -1.46 -10.26
N LEU A 95 -8.32 -0.64 -9.58
CA LEU A 95 -7.58 -1.08 -8.39
C LEU A 95 -8.49 -1.39 -7.19
N ASP A 96 -9.77 -1.02 -7.29
CA ASP A 96 -10.80 -1.30 -6.29
C ASP A 96 -10.90 -2.79 -5.94
N GLN A 97 -10.73 -3.67 -6.92
CA GLN A 97 -10.80 -5.12 -6.76
C GLN A 97 -9.78 -5.68 -5.77
N PHE A 98 -8.63 -5.01 -5.59
CA PHE A 98 -7.55 -5.46 -4.71
C PHE A 98 -7.75 -5.01 -3.26
N VAL A 99 -8.56 -3.98 -3.01
CA VAL A 99 -8.66 -3.33 -1.70
C VAL A 99 -9.80 -3.91 -0.87
N VAL A 100 -9.53 -4.30 0.37
CA VAL A 100 -10.58 -4.70 1.33
C VAL A 100 -10.52 -3.75 2.53
N GLU A 101 -11.61 -3.05 2.83
CA GLU A 101 -11.65 -2.10 3.92
C GLU A 101 -12.17 -2.70 5.21
N GLN A 102 -11.44 -2.49 6.30
CA GLN A 102 -11.83 -2.83 7.65
C GLN A 102 -12.60 -1.67 8.27
N THR A 103 -13.79 -1.96 8.78
CA THR A 103 -14.76 -0.96 9.26
C THR A 103 -14.55 -0.57 10.72
N HIS A 104 -13.31 -0.55 11.20
CA HIS A 104 -13.02 -0.21 12.59
C HIS A 104 -13.35 1.26 12.84
N ASP A 105 -14.07 1.58 13.91
CA ASP A 105 -14.27 2.97 14.35
C ASP A 105 -12.98 3.48 15.00
N GLU A 106 -12.25 4.35 14.32
CA GLU A 106 -10.95 4.88 14.75
C GLU A 106 -10.98 5.63 16.10
N ARG A 107 -12.16 6.00 16.59
CA ARG A 107 -12.35 6.59 17.94
C ARG A 107 -12.17 5.53 19.03
N GLU A 108 -12.47 4.27 18.70
CA GLU A 108 -12.43 3.13 19.60
C GLU A 108 -11.22 2.22 19.31
N ARG A 109 -11.04 1.85 18.03
CA ARG A 109 -10.05 0.89 17.52
C ARG A 109 -9.63 1.23 16.08
N SER A 110 -8.40 0.92 15.70
CA SER A 110 -7.95 1.05 14.30
C SER A 110 -7.34 -0.25 13.79
N TRP A 111 -7.57 -0.54 12.51
CA TRP A 111 -6.81 -1.53 11.77
C TRP A 111 -5.44 -0.96 11.42
N HIS A 112 -4.39 -1.36 12.13
CA HIS A 112 -3.08 -0.74 12.01
C HIS A 112 -1.89 -1.66 11.66
N PRO A 113 -2.06 -2.96 11.29
CA PRO A 113 -0.93 -3.81 10.93
C PRO A 113 -0.23 -3.29 9.67
N LYS A 114 1.04 -3.65 9.50
CA LYS A 114 1.90 -3.24 8.38
C LYS A 114 2.76 -4.43 8.00
N ILE A 115 2.13 -5.32 7.24
CA ILE A 115 2.70 -6.62 6.89
C ILE A 115 2.38 -6.98 5.45
N ALA A 116 3.24 -7.82 4.87
CA ALA A 116 2.96 -8.51 3.62
C ALA A 116 3.34 -9.97 3.72
N LEU A 117 2.42 -10.84 3.33
CA LEU A 117 2.59 -12.27 3.33
C LEU A 117 2.38 -12.77 1.90
N VAL A 118 3.45 -13.19 1.25
CA VAL A 118 3.46 -13.54 -0.18
C VAL A 118 3.93 -14.98 -0.34
N ALA A 119 3.15 -15.79 -1.07
CA ALA A 119 3.51 -17.12 -1.49
C ALA A 119 3.82 -17.14 -2.98
N TYR A 120 4.93 -17.78 -3.33
CA TYR A 120 5.38 -18.01 -4.69
C TYR A 120 5.31 -19.49 -5.01
N GLU A 121 4.93 -19.81 -6.24
CA GLU A 121 4.94 -21.16 -6.80
C GLU A 121 5.98 -21.22 -7.92
N ASN A 122 6.82 -22.26 -7.91
CA ASN A 122 7.71 -22.56 -9.02
C ASN A 122 7.10 -23.61 -9.96
N GLU A 123 7.69 -23.76 -11.16
CA GLU A 123 7.25 -24.73 -12.18
C GLU A 123 7.20 -26.19 -11.70
N LYS A 124 7.93 -26.52 -10.61
CA LYS A 124 7.99 -27.86 -10.02
C LYS A 124 6.99 -28.05 -8.87
N GLY A 125 6.13 -27.07 -8.60
CA GLY A 125 5.12 -27.09 -7.54
C GLY A 125 5.64 -26.84 -6.13
N GLY A 126 6.90 -26.41 -5.98
CA GLY A 126 7.45 -26.03 -4.67
C GLY A 126 7.00 -24.61 -4.27
N THR A 127 6.67 -24.44 -2.99
CA THR A 127 6.25 -23.15 -2.44
C THR A 127 7.36 -22.46 -1.67
N ARG A 128 7.53 -21.16 -1.94
CA ARG A 128 8.35 -20.25 -1.14
C ARG A 128 7.45 -19.16 -0.56
N TRP A 129 7.73 -18.74 0.67
CA TRP A 129 7.01 -17.66 1.32
C TRP A 129 7.96 -16.50 1.61
N LYS A 130 7.47 -15.26 1.47
CA LYS A 130 8.07 -14.07 2.07
C LYS A 130 7.08 -13.47 3.06
N PHE A 131 7.57 -13.12 4.24
CA PHE A 131 6.78 -12.44 5.26
C PHE A 131 7.51 -11.20 5.74
N TRP A 132 6.98 -10.04 5.34
CA TRP A 132 7.48 -8.75 5.78
C TRP A 132 6.63 -8.21 6.93
N ILE A 133 7.29 -7.66 7.94
CA ILE A 133 6.69 -7.01 9.11
C ILE A 133 7.45 -5.71 9.38
N GLY A 134 6.77 -4.58 9.41
CA GLY A 134 7.48 -3.32 9.66
C GLY A 134 6.60 -2.17 10.10
N SER A 135 7.17 -0.98 10.00
CA SER A 135 6.53 0.27 10.39
C SER A 135 5.88 1.01 9.22
N ARG A 136 6.06 0.52 7.98
CA ARG A 136 5.69 1.18 6.71
C ARG A 136 4.23 1.01 6.30
N ASN A 137 3.57 2.12 5.99
CA ASN A 137 2.28 2.10 5.28
C ASN A 137 2.51 1.89 3.78
N LEU A 138 1.51 1.41 3.03
CA LEU A 138 1.65 1.23 1.59
C LEU A 138 1.45 2.56 0.85
N THR A 139 2.35 3.51 1.07
CA THR A 139 2.32 4.88 0.53
C THR A 139 3.63 5.21 -0.19
N ARG A 140 3.67 6.37 -0.85
CA ARG A 140 4.86 6.92 -1.51
C ARG A 140 5.75 7.75 -0.58
N THR A 141 5.50 7.76 0.73
CA THR A 141 6.30 8.56 1.66
C THR A 141 7.74 8.08 1.74
N GLN A 142 8.64 9.02 1.94
CA GLN A 142 10.08 8.81 2.13
C GLN A 142 10.44 8.94 3.62
N ASP A 143 9.53 8.51 4.50
CA ASP A 143 9.77 8.56 5.93
C ASP A 143 10.85 7.55 6.34
N LEU A 144 11.54 7.86 7.43
CA LEU A 144 12.45 6.90 8.04
C LEU A 144 11.64 5.77 8.66
N GLU A 145 11.77 4.58 8.07
CA GLU A 145 11.01 3.38 8.41
C GLU A 145 11.95 2.19 8.60
N LEU A 146 11.42 1.15 9.23
CA LEU A 146 12.13 -0.09 9.45
C LEU A 146 11.18 -1.29 9.32
N GLY A 147 11.76 -2.43 8.98
CA GLY A 147 11.01 -3.67 8.83
C GLY A 147 11.95 -4.86 8.81
N VAL A 148 11.35 -6.03 8.94
CA VAL A 148 12.01 -7.33 8.93
C VAL A 148 11.36 -8.14 7.81
N LEU A 149 12.20 -8.70 6.94
CA LEU A 149 11.78 -9.66 5.93
C LEU A 149 12.20 -11.06 6.37
N LEU A 150 11.26 -11.99 6.37
CA LEU A 150 11.49 -13.40 6.67
C LEU A 150 11.30 -14.23 5.40
N ASP A 151 12.26 -15.13 5.13
CA ASP A 151 12.17 -16.10 4.05
C ASP A 151 11.67 -17.44 4.57
N GLY A 152 10.53 -17.88 4.07
CA GLY A 152 9.85 -19.11 4.46
C GLY A 152 10.02 -20.23 3.44
N ARG A 153 10.39 -21.43 3.89
CA ARG A 153 10.45 -22.64 3.07
C ARG A 153 9.87 -23.85 3.80
N GLU A 154 9.30 -24.79 3.06
CA GLU A 154 8.75 -26.05 3.62
C GLU A 154 9.83 -26.92 4.29
N LYS A 155 11.07 -26.85 3.78
CA LYS A 155 12.19 -27.65 4.28
C LYS A 155 12.95 -26.93 5.39
N ARG A 156 13.09 -27.62 6.52
CA ARG A 156 14.03 -27.26 7.58
C ARG A 156 15.44 -27.08 7.02
N GLY A 157 16.13 -26.05 7.48
CA GLY A 157 17.50 -25.73 7.09
C GLY A 157 18.28 -25.09 8.23
N LYS A 158 19.58 -24.92 8.04
CA LYS A 158 20.43 -24.16 8.98
C LYS A 158 19.93 -22.71 9.01
N GLY A 159 19.84 -22.09 10.19
CA GLY A 159 19.35 -20.72 10.35
C GLY A 159 17.83 -20.56 10.32
N ARG A 160 17.07 -21.63 10.05
CA ARG A 160 15.60 -21.57 10.01
C ARG A 160 14.94 -22.06 11.29
N ALA A 161 13.87 -21.40 11.70
CA ALA A 161 13.08 -21.74 12.87
C ALA A 161 11.58 -21.78 12.55
N ALA A 162 10.81 -22.54 13.31
CA ALA A 162 9.36 -22.47 13.28
C ALA A 162 8.91 -21.17 13.99
N LEU A 163 7.92 -20.48 13.42
CA LEU A 163 7.35 -19.26 13.99
C LEU A 163 5.95 -19.56 14.56
N LYS A 164 5.87 -19.77 15.87
CA LYS A 164 4.59 -20.10 16.53
C LYS A 164 3.57 -18.98 16.30
N GLY A 165 2.36 -19.36 15.88
CA GLY A 165 1.23 -18.46 15.66
C GLY A 165 1.13 -17.89 14.24
N VAL A 166 2.11 -18.14 13.37
CA VAL A 166 2.09 -17.64 11.99
C VAL A 166 0.92 -18.19 11.16
N GLY A 167 0.53 -19.45 11.36
CA GLY A 167 -0.66 -20.02 10.71
C GLY A 167 -1.95 -19.34 11.14
N GLN A 168 -2.09 -19.04 12.43
CA GLN A 168 -3.26 -18.31 12.95
C GLN A 168 -3.31 -16.88 12.38
N LEU A 169 -2.18 -16.17 12.34
CA LEU A 169 -2.08 -14.85 11.73
C LEU A 169 -2.49 -14.90 10.24
N GLY A 170 -1.92 -15.83 9.47
CA GLY A 170 -2.24 -15.99 8.05
C GLY A 170 -3.71 -16.31 7.80
N ALA A 171 -4.30 -17.18 8.61
CA ALA A 171 -5.74 -17.48 8.52
C ALA A 171 -6.60 -16.24 8.85
N ASN A 172 -6.21 -15.43 9.84
CA ASN A 172 -6.92 -14.20 10.17
C ASN A 172 -6.83 -13.16 9.05
N LEU A 173 -5.67 -13.00 8.42
CA LEU A 173 -5.50 -12.13 7.25
C LEU A 173 -6.33 -12.62 6.07
N ALA A 174 -6.31 -13.91 5.78
CA ALA A 174 -7.10 -14.48 4.69
C ALA A 174 -8.61 -14.28 4.92
N LYS A 175 -9.09 -14.43 6.16
CA LYS A 175 -10.48 -14.10 6.53
C LYS A 175 -10.78 -12.62 6.34
N ALA A 176 -9.90 -11.73 6.82
CA ALA A 176 -10.06 -10.28 6.65
C ALA A 176 -10.03 -9.86 5.18
N ALA A 177 -9.34 -10.61 4.32
CA ALA A 177 -9.34 -10.47 2.86
C ALA A 177 -10.56 -11.09 2.15
N GLY A 178 -11.51 -11.67 2.89
CA GLY A 178 -12.72 -12.30 2.33
C GLY A 178 -12.47 -13.64 1.65
N ARG A 179 -11.37 -14.35 1.97
CA ARG A 179 -11.04 -15.63 1.35
C ARG A 179 -11.71 -16.81 2.05
N SER A 180 -12.18 -17.78 1.26
CA SER A 180 -12.79 -19.01 1.75
C SER A 180 -11.77 -20.08 2.18
N ASP A 181 -10.54 -20.01 1.68
CA ASP A 181 -9.45 -20.97 1.93
C ASP A 181 -8.57 -20.61 3.15
N ALA A 182 -9.03 -19.69 4.00
CA ALA A 182 -8.26 -19.17 5.13
C ALA A 182 -7.70 -20.24 6.08
N SER A 183 -8.46 -21.30 6.35
CA SER A 183 -7.98 -22.41 7.20
C SER A 183 -6.87 -23.22 6.54
N ALA A 184 -6.90 -23.38 5.21
CA ALA A 184 -5.87 -24.09 4.47
C ALA A 184 -4.57 -23.28 4.43
N ILE A 185 -4.67 -21.96 4.20
CA ILE A 185 -3.52 -21.03 4.27
C ILE A 185 -2.86 -21.10 5.65
N GLY A 186 -3.66 -21.07 6.73
CA GLY A 186 -3.12 -21.17 8.09
C GLY A 186 -2.40 -22.50 8.34
N GLY A 187 -3.00 -23.62 7.94
CA GLY A 187 -2.38 -24.94 8.08
C GLY A 187 -1.09 -25.09 7.27
N GLU A 188 -1.01 -24.49 6.08
CA GLU A 188 0.21 -24.46 5.27
C GLU A 188 1.34 -23.71 5.99
N LEU A 189 1.05 -22.49 6.47
CA LEU A 189 2.02 -21.62 7.16
C LEU A 189 2.58 -22.24 8.44
N ASP A 190 1.81 -23.05 9.16
CA ASP A 190 2.29 -23.77 10.35
C ASP A 190 3.38 -24.81 10.03
N THR A 191 3.51 -25.21 8.76
CA THR A 191 4.57 -26.13 8.29
C THR A 191 5.83 -25.40 7.80
N VAL A 192 5.78 -24.07 7.66
CA VAL A 192 6.86 -23.26 7.08
C VAL A 192 7.97 -23.01 8.10
N TRP A 193 9.21 -23.18 7.66
CA TRP A 193 10.41 -22.82 8.40
C TRP A 193 10.93 -21.46 7.92
N TRP A 194 11.08 -20.53 8.85
CA TRP A 194 11.39 -19.13 8.58
C TRP A 194 12.85 -18.81 8.88
N GLU A 195 13.48 -18.08 7.98
CA GLU A 195 14.83 -17.55 8.08
C GLU A 195 14.74 -16.04 8.35
N ALA A 196 15.39 -15.57 9.42
CA ALA A 196 15.54 -14.14 9.68
C ALA A 196 16.79 -13.60 8.97
N PRO A 197 16.91 -12.26 8.81
CA PRO A 197 18.11 -11.65 8.27
C PRO A 197 19.38 -12.04 9.05
N GLU A 198 20.53 -11.99 8.38
CA GLU A 198 21.81 -12.31 8.99
C GLU A 198 22.07 -11.45 10.24
N GLY A 199 22.55 -12.08 11.31
CA GLY A 199 22.75 -11.43 12.62
C GLY A 199 21.52 -11.40 13.52
N PHE A 200 20.38 -11.94 13.06
CA PHE A 200 19.13 -12.01 13.83
C PHE A 200 18.65 -13.44 14.01
N CYS A 201 18.09 -13.73 15.19
CA CYS A 201 17.42 -14.99 15.52
C CYS A 201 15.95 -14.72 15.86
N LEU A 202 15.04 -15.50 15.26
CA LEU A 202 13.61 -15.42 15.55
C LEU A 202 13.31 -15.84 16.99
N ARG A 203 12.55 -15.01 17.73
CA ARG A 203 12.07 -15.34 19.08
C ARG A 203 10.56 -15.55 19.13
N ALA A 204 9.78 -14.57 18.68
CA ALA A 204 8.33 -14.64 18.77
C ALA A 204 7.62 -13.75 17.76
N LEU A 205 6.44 -14.20 17.31
CA LEU A 205 5.42 -13.35 16.69
C LEU A 205 4.53 -12.78 17.81
N LEU A 206 4.34 -11.47 17.81
CA LEU A 206 3.38 -10.80 18.68
C LEU A 206 2.17 -10.41 17.83
N ASP A 207 1.16 -11.27 17.85
CA ASP A 207 -0.07 -11.13 17.08
C ASP A 207 -1.16 -10.45 17.92
N GLY A 208 -1.48 -9.20 17.58
CA GLY A 208 -2.63 -8.46 18.09
C GLY A 208 -3.61 -8.11 16.97
N LEU A 209 -3.68 -8.91 15.89
CA LEU A 209 -4.49 -8.58 14.72
C LEU A 209 -6.00 -8.64 15.01
N ILE A 210 -6.43 -9.63 15.80
CA ILE A 210 -7.82 -9.77 16.23
C ILE A 210 -8.14 -8.72 17.30
N ALA A 211 -9.38 -8.23 17.30
CA ALA A 211 -9.90 -7.31 18.30
C ALA A 211 -9.68 -7.82 19.74
N ASP A 212 -9.35 -6.88 20.64
CA ASP A 212 -9.18 -7.09 22.08
C ASP A 212 -8.04 -8.06 22.45
N VAL A 213 -7.14 -8.37 21.51
CA VAL A 213 -5.91 -9.13 21.78
C VAL A 213 -4.75 -8.18 22.02
N ALA A 214 -4.33 -8.06 23.27
CA ALA A 214 -3.20 -7.22 23.66
C ALA A 214 -1.87 -7.79 23.19
N LEU A 215 -0.98 -6.91 22.74
CA LEU A 215 0.43 -7.27 22.56
C LEU A 215 1.10 -7.44 23.93
N PRO A 216 2.06 -8.37 24.08
CA PRO A 216 2.84 -8.48 25.32
C PRO A 216 3.63 -7.19 25.63
N VAL A 217 3.09 -6.35 26.50
CA VAL A 217 3.71 -5.08 26.95
C VAL A 217 4.98 -5.32 27.74
N ALA A 218 5.00 -6.37 28.56
CA ALA A 218 6.11 -6.63 29.47
C ALA A 218 7.43 -6.85 28.71
N PRO A 219 8.57 -6.39 29.27
CA PRO A 219 9.86 -6.64 28.67
C PRO A 219 10.19 -8.15 28.68
N PRO A 220 11.15 -8.59 27.85
CA PRO A 220 11.61 -9.97 27.86
C PRO A 220 12.12 -10.39 29.25
N LYS A 221 12.02 -11.69 29.58
CA LYS A 221 12.56 -12.22 30.84
C LYS A 221 14.09 -12.09 30.88
N GLY A 222 14.62 -11.68 32.03
CA GLY A 222 16.05 -11.58 32.31
C GLY A 222 16.47 -10.16 32.73
N ALA A 223 17.75 -10.00 33.06
CA ALA A 223 18.34 -8.69 33.30
C ALA A 223 18.41 -7.90 31.99
N ILE A 224 18.12 -6.60 32.06
CA ILE A 224 18.14 -5.63 30.97
C ILE A 224 19.09 -4.52 31.41
N ASP A 225 20.06 -4.19 30.58
CA ASP A 225 21.10 -3.20 30.88
C ASP A 225 20.73 -1.80 30.35
N GLY A 226 19.82 -1.75 29.37
CA GLY A 226 19.31 -0.50 28.82
C GLY A 226 18.09 -0.70 27.92
N LEU A 227 17.46 0.42 27.57
CA LEU A 227 16.25 0.48 26.76
C LEU A 227 16.39 1.57 25.69
N THR A 228 16.05 1.25 24.45
CA THR A 228 15.84 2.24 23.40
C THR A 228 14.44 2.09 22.81
N ILE A 229 13.67 3.17 22.79
CA ILE A 229 12.34 3.23 22.16
C ILE A 229 12.39 4.23 21.00
N VAL A 230 11.93 3.80 19.82
CA VAL A 230 11.72 4.66 18.65
C VAL A 230 10.24 4.59 18.29
N SER A 231 9.56 5.74 18.26
CA SER A 231 8.16 5.80 17.86
C SER A 231 7.76 7.21 17.43
N PRO A 232 7.01 7.40 16.34
CA PRO A 232 6.58 8.73 15.91
C PRO A 232 5.48 9.33 16.81
N PHE A 233 4.69 8.47 17.46
CA PHE A 233 3.60 8.85 18.35
C PHE A 233 3.80 8.26 19.74
N LEU A 234 3.44 9.03 20.77
CA LEU A 234 3.67 8.70 22.16
C LEU A 234 2.36 8.85 22.95
N SER A 235 2.23 8.11 24.05
CA SER A 235 1.23 8.40 25.07
C SER A 235 1.80 8.26 26.47
N ALA A 236 1.30 9.09 27.39
CA ALA A 236 1.85 9.19 28.75
C ALA A 236 1.74 7.89 29.55
N ASP A 237 0.68 7.10 29.34
CA ASP A 237 0.44 5.81 29.99
C ASP A 237 1.44 4.72 29.56
N PHE A 238 1.76 4.67 28.26
CA PHE A 238 2.79 3.78 27.75
C PHE A 238 4.17 4.17 28.30
N LEU A 239 4.52 5.46 28.21
CA LEU A 239 5.81 5.96 28.71
C LEU A 239 5.97 5.76 30.22
N LYS A 240 4.91 5.95 31.01
CA LYS A 240 4.92 5.65 32.46
C LYS A 240 5.21 4.17 32.73
N THR A 241 4.73 3.27 31.89
CA THR A 241 4.99 1.84 32.00
C THR A 241 6.43 1.52 31.58
N ALA A 242 6.84 2.05 30.42
CA ALA A 242 8.17 1.85 29.85
C ALA A 242 9.30 2.44 30.70
N GLY A 243 9.03 3.56 31.40
CA GLY A 243 9.97 4.20 32.32
C GLY A 243 10.34 3.33 33.54
N ARG A 244 9.73 2.16 33.71
CA ARG A 244 10.06 1.16 34.75
C ARG A 244 10.88 0.00 34.21
N TRP A 245 11.19 -0.04 32.90
CA TRP A 245 11.94 -1.12 32.29
C TRP A 245 13.44 -0.78 32.27
N GLY A 246 14.28 -1.76 32.59
CA GLY A 246 15.73 -1.56 32.68
C GLY A 246 16.15 -0.60 33.82
N PRO A 247 17.46 -0.38 34.00
CA PRO A 247 17.99 0.48 35.05
C PRO A 247 17.75 1.96 34.75
N ASP A 248 17.68 2.75 35.81
CA ASP A 248 17.68 4.21 35.71
C ASP A 248 18.99 4.69 35.05
N GLY A 249 18.90 5.74 34.23
CA GLY A 249 20.07 6.28 33.53
C GLY A 249 20.37 5.65 32.16
N SER A 250 19.78 4.49 31.82
CA SER A 250 20.05 3.77 30.57
C SER A 250 18.84 3.69 29.62
N ARG A 251 17.99 4.72 29.59
CA ARG A 251 16.75 4.75 28.79
C ARG A 251 16.79 5.86 27.75
N THR A 252 16.78 5.47 26.47
CA THR A 252 16.75 6.38 25.32
C THR A 252 15.37 6.38 24.67
N LEU A 253 14.81 7.57 24.44
CA LEU A 253 13.57 7.77 23.68
C LEU A 253 13.86 8.59 22.42
N ILE A 254 13.37 8.12 21.28
CA ILE A 254 13.49 8.76 19.98
C ILE A 254 12.09 8.92 19.41
N SER A 255 11.71 10.14 19.08
CA SER A 255 10.35 10.45 18.61
C SER A 255 10.32 11.67 17.69
N SER A 256 9.17 11.90 17.05
CA SER A 256 8.90 13.15 16.34
C SER A 256 8.88 14.35 17.30
N MET A 257 9.28 15.52 16.80
CA MET A 257 9.22 16.76 17.58
C MET A 257 7.80 17.05 18.13
N PRO A 258 6.70 16.95 17.34
CA PRO A 258 5.36 17.22 17.86
C PRO A 258 4.95 16.31 19.02
N ALA A 259 5.26 15.01 18.94
CA ALA A 259 4.91 14.08 20.01
C ALA A 259 5.73 14.33 21.29
N LEU A 260 7.00 14.76 21.17
CA LEU A 260 7.82 15.13 22.32
C LEU A 260 7.32 16.40 23.00
N VAL A 261 6.95 17.42 22.22
CA VAL A 261 6.36 18.67 22.74
C VAL A 261 5.04 18.40 23.46
N ASP A 262 4.15 17.56 22.90
CA ASP A 262 2.92 17.16 23.62
C ASP A 262 3.25 16.50 24.96
N MET A 263 4.16 15.52 24.97
CA MET A 263 4.55 14.79 26.18
C MET A 263 5.23 15.68 27.24
N ALA A 264 6.07 16.63 26.83
CA ALA A 264 6.73 17.57 27.75
C ALA A 264 5.74 18.49 28.46
N ASN A 265 4.65 18.86 27.78
CA ASN A 265 3.60 19.73 28.31
C ASN A 265 2.55 18.98 29.17
N ARG A 266 2.65 17.66 29.31
CA ARG A 266 1.72 16.88 30.15
C ARG A 266 2.06 17.01 31.64
N PRO A 267 1.07 17.23 32.54
CA PRO A 267 1.29 17.31 33.99
C PRO A 267 1.94 16.06 34.61
N SER A 268 1.79 14.89 33.99
CA SER A 268 2.37 13.64 34.47
C SER A 268 3.88 13.51 34.24
N ALA A 269 4.53 14.48 33.59
CA ALA A 269 5.96 14.53 33.28
C ALA A 269 6.53 13.19 32.73
N PRO A 270 5.90 12.58 31.70
CA PRO A 270 6.19 11.22 31.26
C PRO A 270 7.60 11.00 30.70
N LEU A 271 8.31 12.08 30.34
CA LEU A 271 9.66 12.03 29.77
C LEU A 271 10.77 11.87 30.83
N THR A 272 10.47 12.16 32.11
CA THR A 272 11.48 12.21 33.19
C THR A 272 12.21 10.89 33.45
N ALA A 273 11.60 9.75 33.11
CA ALA A 273 12.21 8.44 33.27
C ALA A 273 13.27 8.12 32.19
N PHE A 274 13.36 8.92 31.13
CA PHE A 274 14.27 8.72 30.01
C PHE A 274 15.49 9.62 30.15
N SER A 275 16.67 9.02 30.25
CA SER A 275 17.94 9.74 30.44
C SER A 275 18.41 10.43 29.16
N ARG A 276 17.92 9.99 27.99
CA ARG A 276 18.25 10.59 26.71
C ARG A 276 17.00 10.70 25.84
N VAL A 277 16.65 11.92 25.45
CA VAL A 277 15.51 12.22 24.57
C VAL A 277 16.05 12.80 23.26
N LEU A 278 15.68 12.19 22.15
CA LEU A 278 16.13 12.56 20.81
C LEU A 278 14.92 12.87 19.92
N ALA A 279 14.96 14.00 19.23
CA ALA A 279 13.93 14.45 18.32
C ALA A 279 14.35 14.24 16.86
N TYR A 280 13.45 13.67 16.06
CA TYR A 280 13.48 13.82 14.61
C TYR A 280 12.63 15.03 14.21
N ALA A 281 13.19 15.90 13.37
CA ALA A 281 12.43 16.97 12.74
C ALA A 281 11.43 16.39 11.75
N ALA A 282 10.20 16.93 11.74
CA ALA A 282 9.28 16.69 10.65
C ALA A 282 9.82 17.39 9.38
N PRO A 283 9.66 16.82 8.18
CA PRO A 283 9.84 17.57 6.95
C PRO A 283 8.87 18.75 6.97
N ASP A 284 9.29 19.87 6.38
CA ASP A 284 8.53 21.11 6.32
C ASP A 284 7.10 20.83 5.79
N GLU A 285 6.05 21.13 6.55
CA GLU A 285 4.63 20.81 6.23
C GLU A 285 4.19 21.39 4.88
N THR A 286 4.88 22.43 4.43
CA THR A 286 4.73 23.05 3.11
C THR A 286 4.95 22.04 1.97
N ILE A 287 5.75 20.99 2.19
CA ILE A 287 6.09 19.97 1.20
C ILE A 287 4.99 18.91 1.06
N GLU A 288 4.25 18.54 2.11
CA GLU A 288 3.11 17.61 1.96
C GLU A 288 1.95 18.25 1.18
N LYS A 289 1.70 19.57 1.37
CA LYS A 289 0.78 20.34 0.52
C LYS A 289 1.29 20.47 -0.93
N THR A 290 2.59 20.32 -1.18
CA THR A 290 3.22 20.50 -2.52
C THR A 290 3.54 19.18 -3.24
N LEU A 291 3.72 18.07 -2.53
CA LEU A 291 3.73 16.71 -3.09
C LEU A 291 2.35 16.30 -3.60
N SER A 292 1.35 17.14 -3.31
CA SER A 292 0.08 17.27 -4.00
C SER A 292 0.17 18.06 -5.34
N ALA A 293 1.34 18.21 -5.95
CA ALA A 293 1.50 18.65 -7.33
C ALA A 293 2.73 17.97 -7.95
N PRO A 294 2.63 17.28 -9.11
CA PRO A 294 3.82 16.85 -9.80
C PRO A 294 4.54 18.10 -10.32
N SER A 295 5.64 18.47 -9.67
CA SER A 295 6.64 19.33 -10.27
C SER A 295 7.29 18.56 -11.42
N ALA A 296 6.92 18.94 -12.65
CA ALA A 296 7.73 18.67 -13.83
C ALA A 296 8.99 19.54 -13.78
N ALA A 297 9.96 19.15 -12.96
CA ALA A 297 11.31 19.71 -13.00
C ALA A 297 12.28 18.60 -13.37
N SER A 298 12.91 18.77 -14.53
CA SER A 298 14.05 18.00 -15.00
C SER A 298 15.16 17.96 -13.93
N PRO A 299 15.95 16.88 -13.82
CA PRO A 299 17.06 16.82 -12.89
C PRO A 299 18.16 17.76 -13.41
N ALA A 300 18.32 18.91 -12.76
CA ALA A 300 19.59 19.61 -12.75
C ALA A 300 20.33 19.16 -11.50
N GLU A 301 21.51 18.58 -11.72
CA GLU A 301 22.50 18.21 -10.72
C GLU A 301 22.82 19.43 -9.83
N ASP A 302 22.54 19.33 -8.54
CA ASP A 302 23.14 20.17 -7.50
C ASP A 302 23.55 19.24 -6.35
N ASP A 303 24.78 18.72 -6.44
CA ASP A 303 25.37 17.65 -5.61
C ASP A 303 25.87 18.16 -4.24
N ASP A 304 25.41 19.34 -3.79
CA ASP A 304 25.87 20.00 -2.56
C ASP A 304 24.74 20.47 -1.60
N ALA A 305 23.49 20.02 -1.82
CA ALA A 305 22.40 20.26 -0.87
C ALA A 305 22.43 19.23 0.29
N GLU A 306 22.50 19.69 1.55
CA GLU A 306 22.29 18.82 2.70
C GLU A 306 20.92 18.13 2.57
N PRO A 307 20.84 16.78 2.64
CA PRO A 307 19.57 16.07 2.48
C PRO A 307 18.60 16.50 3.58
N GLN A 308 17.40 16.89 3.18
CA GLN A 308 16.36 17.30 4.11
C GLN A 308 16.08 16.22 5.17
N PRO A 309 15.75 16.59 6.42
CA PRO A 309 15.44 15.61 7.46
C PRO A 309 14.16 14.83 7.10
N MET A 310 14.30 13.51 6.96
CA MET A 310 13.18 12.58 6.76
C MET A 310 12.29 12.54 8.03
N ALA A 311 10.97 12.48 7.85
CA ALA A 311 10.05 12.29 8.98
C ALA A 311 10.30 10.94 9.65
N LEU A 312 10.11 10.87 10.97
CA LEU A 312 10.15 9.60 11.67
C LEU A 312 8.83 8.86 11.47
N HIS A 313 8.89 7.62 10.99
CA HIS A 313 7.76 6.69 11.03
C HIS A 313 8.14 5.30 11.58
N ALA A 314 9.42 5.06 11.84
CA ALA A 314 9.98 3.86 12.47
C ALA A 314 9.41 3.58 13.88
N LYS A 315 9.20 2.30 14.18
CA LYS A 315 8.62 1.80 15.45
C LYS A 315 9.45 0.62 15.97
N LEU A 316 10.16 0.85 17.06
CA LEU A 316 11.18 -0.06 17.59
C LEU A 316 11.19 -0.03 19.12
N VAL A 317 11.30 -1.19 19.75
CA VAL A 317 11.67 -1.30 21.17
C VAL A 317 12.84 -2.25 21.29
N ALA A 318 14.00 -1.75 21.72
CA ALA A 318 15.22 -2.51 21.90
C ALA A 318 15.58 -2.63 23.39
N PHE A 319 15.75 -3.87 23.85
CA PHE A 319 16.16 -4.22 25.21
C PHE A 319 17.60 -4.74 25.17
N HIS A 320 18.54 -3.93 25.66
CA HIS A 320 19.97 -4.25 25.65
C HIS A 320 20.32 -5.22 26.77
N ARG A 321 21.09 -6.27 26.46
CA ARG A 321 21.45 -7.39 27.36
C ARG A 321 22.85 -7.92 27.09
N GLY A 322 23.86 -7.39 27.78
CA GLY A 322 25.26 -7.73 27.57
C GLY A 322 25.65 -7.52 26.11
N GLU A 323 26.02 -8.61 25.42
CA GLU A 323 26.42 -8.62 24.00
C GLU A 323 25.24 -8.82 23.03
N THR A 324 24.01 -8.91 23.53
CA THR A 324 22.82 -9.17 22.71
C THR A 324 21.76 -8.10 22.94
N THR A 325 20.91 -7.91 21.93
CA THR A 325 19.76 -7.01 22.04
C THR A 325 18.50 -7.75 21.63
N ILE A 326 17.47 -7.74 22.49
CA ILE A 326 16.14 -8.23 22.10
C ILE A 326 15.38 -7.06 21.51
N VAL A 327 14.94 -7.22 20.27
CA VAL A 327 14.35 -6.16 19.48
C VAL A 327 12.92 -6.52 19.10
N ARG A 328 11.98 -5.60 19.34
CA ARG A 328 10.61 -5.67 18.84
C ARG A 328 10.40 -4.65 17.73
N VAL A 329 9.98 -5.13 16.56
CA VAL A 329 9.71 -4.34 15.35
C VAL A 329 8.34 -4.64 14.80
N GLY A 330 7.63 -3.63 14.30
CA GLY A 330 6.36 -3.80 13.61
C GLY A 330 5.54 -2.52 13.59
N SER A 331 4.21 -2.68 13.69
CA SER A 331 3.27 -1.59 13.44
C SER A 331 2.90 -0.75 14.67
N ALA A 332 3.21 -1.24 15.87
CA ALA A 332 2.74 -0.64 17.13
C ALA A 332 3.56 0.60 17.52
N ASN A 333 2.88 1.74 17.66
CA ASN A 333 3.46 2.93 18.28
C ASN A 333 3.68 2.72 19.78
N ALA A 334 4.52 3.54 20.40
CA ALA A 334 4.69 3.67 21.85
C ALA A 334 3.47 4.35 22.52
N THR A 335 2.28 3.77 22.32
CA THR A 335 1.00 4.28 22.81
C THR A 335 0.18 3.19 23.49
N GLY A 336 -0.63 3.53 24.48
CA GLY A 336 -1.48 2.54 25.18
C GLY A 336 -2.41 1.77 24.26
N ARG A 337 -3.05 2.46 23.28
CA ARG A 337 -3.96 1.85 22.30
C ARG A 337 -3.31 0.77 21.43
N ALA A 338 -2.03 0.92 21.09
CA ALA A 338 -1.32 -0.03 20.24
C ALA A 338 -1.00 -1.34 20.99
N TRP A 339 -0.81 -1.28 22.30
CA TRP A 339 -0.40 -2.45 23.08
C TRP A 339 -1.50 -3.08 23.93
N SER A 340 -2.59 -2.36 24.21
CA SER A 340 -3.72 -2.83 25.04
C SER A 340 -4.71 -3.73 24.30
N GLY A 341 -4.56 -3.93 22.98
CA GLY A 341 -5.51 -4.69 22.15
C GLY A 341 -6.64 -3.84 21.55
N ARG A 342 -6.63 -2.52 21.78
CA ARG A 342 -7.56 -1.60 21.11
C ARG A 342 -7.27 -1.48 19.61
N ASN A 343 -6.01 -1.35 19.21
CA ASN A 343 -5.65 -1.41 17.79
C ASN A 343 -5.34 -2.84 17.37
N SER A 344 -5.65 -3.17 16.11
CA SER A 344 -5.07 -4.34 15.48
C SER A 344 -3.62 -4.03 15.10
N GLU A 345 -2.67 -4.75 15.67
CA GLU A 345 -1.23 -4.52 15.48
C GLU A 345 -0.48 -5.86 15.36
N VAL A 346 0.65 -5.85 14.67
CA VAL A 346 1.54 -7.02 14.56
C VAL A 346 2.98 -6.58 14.76
N MET A 347 3.71 -7.33 15.59
CA MET A 347 5.14 -7.13 15.82
C MET A 347 5.88 -8.47 15.75
N ILE A 348 7.18 -8.42 15.49
CA ILE A 348 8.11 -9.54 15.62
C ILE A 348 9.13 -9.23 16.71
N GLU A 349 9.45 -10.23 17.53
CA GLU A 349 10.56 -10.19 18.48
C GLU A 349 11.74 -11.01 17.92
N LEU A 350 12.89 -10.36 17.83
CA LEU A 350 14.16 -10.91 17.37
C LEU A 350 15.20 -10.80 18.48
N GLU A 351 16.12 -11.75 18.54
CA GLU A 351 17.41 -11.56 19.20
C GLU A 351 18.41 -11.09 18.15
N ALA A 352 19.09 -10.00 18.42
CA ALA A 352 20.11 -9.46 17.55
C ALA A 352 21.48 -9.51 18.23
N SER A 353 22.51 -9.87 17.46
CA SER A 353 23.90 -9.73 17.86
C SER A 353 24.44 -8.33 17.50
N ASP A 354 25.77 -8.16 17.54
CA ASP A 354 26.47 -6.91 17.21
C ASP A 354 26.08 -6.29 15.87
N ALA A 355 25.56 -7.09 14.91
CA ALA A 355 25.13 -6.61 13.59
C ALA A 355 24.00 -5.56 13.65
N PHE A 356 23.23 -5.52 14.73
CA PHE A 356 22.14 -4.55 14.91
C PHE A 356 22.64 -3.16 15.32
N ASN A 357 23.71 -3.09 16.10
CA ASN A 357 24.16 -1.86 16.74
C ASN A 357 24.51 -0.73 15.75
N PRO A 358 25.24 -0.97 14.64
CA PRO A 358 25.59 0.09 13.69
C PRO A 358 24.37 0.83 13.11
N GLY A 359 23.32 0.09 12.72
CA GLY A 359 22.12 0.74 12.17
C GLY A 359 21.29 1.47 13.23
N LEU A 360 21.28 0.99 14.48
CA LEU A 360 20.67 1.73 15.59
C LEU A 360 21.46 3.02 15.88
N GLU A 361 22.79 2.96 15.85
CA GLU A 361 23.66 4.14 16.01
C GLU A 361 23.49 5.13 14.86
N PHE A 362 23.31 4.67 13.62
CA PHE A 362 22.98 5.51 12.48
C PHE A 362 21.66 6.25 12.67
N LEU A 363 20.61 5.55 13.14
CA LEU A 363 19.33 6.15 13.47
C LEU A 363 19.50 7.20 14.59
N ILE A 364 20.15 6.83 15.69
CA ILE A 364 20.45 7.76 16.79
C ILE A 364 21.24 8.98 16.31
N GLY A 365 22.20 8.80 15.40
CA GLY A 365 23.07 9.85 14.87
C GLY A 365 22.37 10.85 13.96
N LYS A 366 21.20 10.51 13.40
CA LYS A 366 20.35 11.42 12.62
C LYS A 366 19.36 12.22 13.48
N ALA A 367 19.18 11.85 14.74
CA ALA A 367 18.27 12.53 15.64
C ALA A 367 18.98 13.62 16.46
N THR A 368 18.26 14.69 16.78
CA THR A 368 18.78 15.82 17.55
C THR A 368 18.53 15.61 19.04
N PRO A 369 19.57 15.61 19.91
CA PRO A 369 19.37 15.62 21.35
C PRO A 369 18.61 16.87 21.78
N ILE A 370 17.60 16.70 22.63
CA ILE A 370 16.81 17.82 23.16
C ILE A 370 16.53 17.62 24.64
N THR A 371 16.53 18.71 25.40
CA THR A 371 16.19 18.70 26.82
C THR A 371 14.69 18.89 27.03
N ILE A 372 14.19 18.46 28.19
CA ILE A 372 12.77 18.63 28.54
C ILE A 372 12.41 20.12 28.66
N ASP A 373 13.35 20.95 29.14
CA ASP A 373 13.14 22.39 29.28
C ASP A 373 13.03 23.09 27.92
N GLU A 374 13.84 22.69 26.93
CA GLU A 374 13.72 23.19 25.54
C GLU A 374 12.38 22.80 24.91
N LEU A 375 11.92 21.55 25.13
CA LEU A 375 10.62 21.08 24.64
C LEU A 375 9.46 21.87 25.26
N ALA A 376 9.51 22.17 26.55
CA ALA A 376 8.48 22.95 27.25
C ALA A 376 8.42 24.42 26.79
N GLN A 377 9.54 24.97 26.29
CA GLN A 377 9.60 26.31 25.71
C GLN A 377 9.19 26.35 24.24
N THR A 378 9.16 25.20 23.56
CA THR A 378 8.77 25.10 22.16
C THR A 378 7.27 25.27 22.02
N LYS A 379 6.85 26.25 21.23
CA LYS A 379 5.42 26.47 20.94
C LYS A 379 4.91 25.32 20.07
N ALA A 380 3.83 24.66 20.49
CA ALA A 380 3.13 23.70 19.65
C ALA A 380 2.59 24.39 18.39
N ALA A 381 2.68 23.71 17.24
CA ALA A 381 2.02 24.17 16.02
C ALA A 381 0.51 24.26 16.25
N ASP A 382 -0.14 25.26 15.66
CA ASP A 382 -1.60 25.37 15.71
C ASP A 382 -2.22 24.43 14.67
N THR A 383 -2.58 23.22 15.11
CA THR A 383 -3.20 22.19 14.28
C THR A 383 -4.72 22.14 14.44
N SER A 384 -5.33 23.12 15.13
CA SER A 384 -6.73 23.04 15.56
C SER A 384 -7.74 22.83 14.43
N ALA A 385 -7.52 23.49 13.27
CA ALA A 385 -8.38 23.33 12.10
C ALA A 385 -8.25 21.93 11.46
N VAL A 386 -7.01 21.42 11.34
CA VAL A 386 -6.72 20.08 10.80
C VAL A 386 -7.29 19.00 11.72
N ASP A 387 -7.10 19.15 13.03
CA ASP A 387 -7.64 18.25 14.05
C ASP A 387 -9.17 18.21 14.02
N ALA A 388 -9.83 19.38 13.87
CA ALA A 388 -11.29 19.45 13.76
C ALA A 388 -11.83 18.75 12.50
N LEU A 389 -11.17 18.91 11.36
CA LEU A 389 -11.51 18.19 10.13
C LEU A 389 -11.35 16.68 10.34
N GLU A 390 -10.30 16.27 11.04
CA GLU A 390 -9.99 14.87 11.26
C GLU A 390 -10.94 14.20 12.27
N GLU A 391 -11.39 14.91 13.29
CA GLU A 391 -12.47 14.47 14.17
C GLU A 391 -13.80 14.33 13.41
N SER A 392 -14.08 15.22 12.45
CA SER A 392 -15.26 15.08 11.58
C SER A 392 -15.17 13.88 10.65
N ARG A 393 -13.98 13.58 10.09
CA ARG A 393 -13.78 12.36 9.30
C ARG A 393 -14.01 11.12 10.16
N LYS A 394 -13.45 11.05 11.36
CA LYS A 394 -13.68 9.91 12.29
C LYS A 394 -15.16 9.75 12.63
N ALA A 395 -15.85 10.84 12.95
CA ALA A 395 -17.28 10.83 13.25
C ALA A 395 -18.13 10.35 12.04
N LEU A 396 -17.76 10.79 10.83
CA LEU A 396 -18.38 10.35 9.60
C LEU A 396 -18.16 8.85 9.40
N ILE A 397 -16.91 8.40 9.32
CA ILE A 397 -16.52 7.01 9.02
C ILE A 397 -17.14 6.01 10.01
N ALA A 398 -17.31 6.40 11.28
CA ALA A 398 -17.96 5.55 12.28
C ALA A 398 -19.42 5.18 11.96
N SER A 399 -20.11 5.99 11.16
CA SER A 399 -21.52 5.77 10.77
C SER A 399 -21.74 5.70 9.25
N TRP A 400 -20.67 5.90 8.47
CA TRP A 400 -20.69 5.98 7.02
C TRP A 400 -20.30 4.64 6.40
N ASP A 401 -21.30 4.00 5.80
CA ASP A 401 -21.15 2.77 5.04
C ASP A 401 -22.13 2.85 3.86
N PRO A 402 -21.81 3.62 2.83
CA PRO A 402 -22.72 3.83 1.71
C PRO A 402 -22.69 2.63 0.75
N ILE A 403 -23.73 2.51 -0.07
CA ILE A 403 -23.79 1.59 -1.22
C ILE A 403 -23.87 2.43 -2.48
N LEU A 404 -23.05 2.11 -3.46
CA LEU A 404 -23.13 2.69 -4.80
C LEU A 404 -24.17 1.90 -5.61
N ARG A 405 -25.38 2.46 -5.72
CA ARG A 405 -26.48 1.85 -6.48
C ARG A 405 -26.35 2.16 -7.96
N ARG A 406 -26.59 1.16 -8.81
CA ARG A 406 -26.52 1.29 -10.25
C ARG A 406 -27.80 0.81 -10.94
N ASP A 407 -28.25 1.55 -11.94
CA ASP A 407 -29.25 1.12 -12.92
C ASP A 407 -28.70 1.39 -14.33
N GLY A 408 -28.26 0.34 -15.01
CA GLY A 408 -27.51 0.48 -16.26
C GLY A 408 -26.22 1.28 -16.05
N ASP A 409 -26.06 2.39 -16.76
CA ASP A 409 -24.92 3.30 -16.63
C ASP A 409 -25.12 4.43 -15.62
N ARG A 410 -26.29 4.51 -14.97
CA ARG A 410 -26.61 5.55 -13.99
C ARG A 410 -26.27 5.11 -12.58
N PHE A 411 -25.62 6.01 -11.83
CA PHE A 411 -25.11 5.75 -10.49
C PHE A 411 -25.68 6.71 -9.44
N VAL A 412 -26.01 6.18 -8.28
CA VAL A 412 -26.46 6.94 -7.11
C VAL A 412 -25.72 6.42 -5.88
N LEU A 413 -25.08 7.34 -5.14
CA LEU A 413 -24.48 7.01 -3.86
C LEU A 413 -25.54 7.07 -2.77
N ASP A 414 -25.90 5.93 -2.19
CA ASP A 414 -26.88 5.78 -1.12
C ASP A 414 -26.16 5.60 0.22
N ALA A 415 -26.13 6.65 1.05
CA ALA A 415 -25.50 6.63 2.37
C ALA A 415 -26.26 5.79 3.39
N ARG A 416 -27.50 5.35 3.09
CA ARG A 416 -28.43 4.61 3.97
C ARG A 416 -28.89 5.36 5.22
N ALA A 417 -28.07 6.27 5.74
CA ALA A 417 -28.39 7.20 6.81
C ALA A 417 -27.85 8.60 6.49
N VAL A 418 -28.36 9.61 7.18
CA VAL A 418 -27.86 10.99 7.03
C VAL A 418 -26.43 11.06 7.59
N PRO A 419 -25.44 11.52 6.80
CA PRO A 419 -24.05 11.63 7.24
C PRO A 419 -23.90 12.58 8.41
N ARG A 420 -23.02 12.24 9.36
CA ARG A 420 -22.78 13.05 10.57
C ARG A 420 -21.33 13.48 10.65
N LEU A 421 -21.13 14.78 10.83
CA LEU A 421 -19.81 15.36 11.12
C LEU A 421 -19.73 15.76 12.60
N ALA A 422 -18.52 15.94 13.12
CA ALA A 422 -18.32 16.36 14.50
C ALA A 422 -18.62 17.85 14.71
N HIS A 423 -18.49 18.67 13.66
CA HIS A 423 -18.69 20.11 13.70
C HIS A 423 -19.73 20.55 12.66
N GLU A 424 -20.72 21.35 13.09
CA GLU A 424 -21.84 21.79 12.24
C GLU A 424 -21.43 22.71 11.08
N GLY A 425 -20.31 23.44 11.22
CA GLY A 425 -19.81 24.35 10.20
C GLY A 425 -19.06 23.65 9.05
N HIS A 426 -18.81 22.35 9.15
CA HIS A 426 -18.08 21.61 8.13
C HIS A 426 -18.98 21.23 6.95
N LEU A 427 -18.44 21.39 5.74
CA LEU A 427 -19.11 21.05 4.50
C LEU A 427 -18.72 19.66 4.05
N PHE A 428 -19.70 18.84 3.70
CA PHE A 428 -19.50 17.48 3.20
C PHE A 428 -19.76 17.41 1.69
N SER A 429 -18.84 16.79 0.96
CA SER A 429 -18.98 16.53 -0.47
C SER A 429 -18.49 15.13 -0.82
N ALA A 430 -19.09 14.52 -1.84
CA ALA A 430 -18.72 13.20 -2.33
C ALA A 430 -18.88 13.11 -3.85
N GLY A 431 -18.25 12.11 -4.47
CA GLY A 431 -18.35 11.86 -5.90
C GLY A 431 -17.85 10.48 -6.26
N HIS A 432 -18.06 10.07 -7.52
CA HIS A 432 -17.38 8.89 -8.06
C HIS A 432 -15.85 9.16 -8.15
N ALA A 433 -15.02 8.13 -8.06
CA ALA A 433 -13.55 8.24 -8.06
C ALA A 433 -12.96 9.17 -9.14
N ASN A 434 -13.50 9.11 -10.36
CA ASN A 434 -13.02 9.86 -11.53
C ASN A 434 -14.02 10.93 -12.02
N SER A 435 -14.96 11.35 -11.17
CA SER A 435 -16.00 12.34 -11.49
C SER A 435 -15.83 13.62 -10.67
N ASP A 436 -16.68 14.61 -10.94
CA ASP A 436 -16.78 15.81 -10.12
C ASP A 436 -17.19 15.49 -8.68
N LEU A 437 -16.67 16.32 -7.77
CA LEU A 437 -17.03 16.30 -6.36
C LEU A 437 -18.30 17.14 -6.17
N LEU A 438 -19.37 16.52 -5.71
CA LEU A 438 -20.67 17.15 -5.54
C LEU A 438 -20.95 17.41 -4.06
N ALA A 439 -21.53 18.57 -3.74
CA ALA A 439 -21.95 18.89 -2.38
C ALA A 439 -23.03 17.91 -1.92
N TRP A 440 -22.87 17.38 -0.70
CA TRP A 440 -23.87 16.49 -0.12
C TRP A 440 -25.11 17.29 0.29
N PRO A 441 -26.34 16.82 -0.02
CA PRO A 441 -27.55 17.52 0.39
C PRO A 441 -27.70 17.53 1.92
N GLN A 442 -27.95 18.71 2.52
CA GLN A 442 -27.98 18.94 3.99
C GLN A 442 -28.83 17.96 4.82
N SER A 443 -29.82 17.31 4.23
CA SER A 443 -30.64 16.28 4.89
C SER A 443 -30.91 15.07 4.00
N GLY A 444 -30.13 14.92 2.92
CA GLY A 444 -30.26 13.82 1.99
C GLY A 444 -29.50 12.58 2.46
N THR A 445 -30.00 11.43 2.06
CA THR A 445 -29.30 10.14 2.17
C THR A 445 -28.75 9.67 0.82
N ARG A 446 -29.02 10.41 -0.25
CA ARG A 446 -28.66 10.03 -1.62
C ARG A 446 -28.02 11.19 -2.37
N LEU A 447 -27.04 10.84 -3.20
CA LEU A 447 -26.37 11.76 -4.12
C LEU A 447 -26.38 11.13 -5.52
N ASP A 448 -27.03 11.78 -6.47
CA ASP A 448 -27.04 11.34 -7.88
C ASP A 448 -25.69 11.67 -8.51
N LEU A 449 -25.00 10.65 -9.01
CA LEU A 449 -23.70 10.77 -9.67
C LEU A 449 -23.83 10.82 -11.19
N GLY A 450 -25.05 10.68 -11.72
CA GLY A 450 -25.31 10.71 -13.15
C GLY A 450 -24.87 9.43 -13.87
N ILE A 451 -24.58 9.58 -15.17
CA ILE A 451 -24.19 8.49 -16.05
C ILE A 451 -22.67 8.36 -16.08
N LEU A 452 -22.17 7.15 -15.83
CA LEU A 452 -20.73 6.83 -15.83
C LEU A 452 -20.41 5.83 -16.96
N PRO A 453 -19.55 6.21 -17.93
CA PRO A 453 -19.05 5.29 -18.94
C PRO A 453 -18.39 4.06 -18.34
N LEU A 454 -18.57 2.90 -18.98
CA LEU A 454 -18.07 1.61 -18.50
C LEU A 454 -16.57 1.64 -18.11
N SER A 455 -15.74 2.34 -18.88
CA SER A 455 -14.28 2.42 -18.68
C SER A 455 -13.83 3.22 -17.44
N ILE A 456 -14.72 4.01 -16.84
CA ILE A 456 -14.40 4.76 -15.62
C ILE A 456 -15.14 4.23 -14.39
N GLN A 457 -16.04 3.26 -14.55
CA GLN A 457 -16.79 2.67 -13.44
C GLN A 457 -15.84 2.01 -12.44
N SER A 458 -16.11 2.21 -11.16
CA SER A 458 -15.29 1.76 -10.05
C SER A 458 -16.12 1.74 -8.78
N ALA A 459 -15.79 0.84 -7.86
CA ALA A 459 -16.30 0.80 -6.50
C ALA A 459 -15.64 1.85 -5.60
N PHE A 460 -14.68 2.64 -6.10
CA PHE A 460 -14.16 3.78 -5.37
C PHE A 460 -15.04 5.01 -5.50
N ILE A 461 -15.21 5.70 -4.38
CA ILE A 461 -15.71 7.07 -4.30
C ILE A 461 -14.61 8.00 -3.79
N GLN A 462 -14.75 9.28 -4.09
CA GLN A 462 -13.97 10.34 -3.45
C GLN A 462 -14.86 11.10 -2.45
N VAL A 463 -14.24 11.54 -1.36
CA VAL A 463 -14.93 12.18 -0.26
C VAL A 463 -14.12 13.37 0.23
N GLN A 464 -14.81 14.46 0.58
CA GLN A 464 -14.20 15.67 1.13
C GLN A 464 -15.00 16.20 2.32
N ILE A 465 -14.28 16.65 3.34
CA ILE A 465 -14.78 17.55 4.38
C ILE A 465 -14.00 18.86 4.29
N ALA A 466 -14.68 20.01 4.30
CA ALA A 466 -14.05 21.31 4.22
C ALA A 466 -14.52 22.27 5.32
N SER A 467 -13.63 23.18 5.73
CA SER A 467 -13.87 24.25 6.69
C SER A 467 -13.07 25.49 6.27
N GLY A 468 -13.73 26.51 5.71
CA GLY A 468 -13.06 27.65 5.11
C GLY A 468 -12.16 27.22 3.93
N ASP A 469 -10.88 27.59 3.98
CA ASP A 469 -9.88 27.25 2.97
C ASP A 469 -9.20 25.90 3.18
N GLU A 470 -9.43 25.25 4.34
CA GLU A 470 -8.86 23.93 4.64
C GLU A 470 -9.83 22.82 4.24
N ALA A 471 -9.29 21.75 3.67
CA ALA A 471 -10.07 20.59 3.26
C ALA A 471 -9.30 19.29 3.46
N LEU A 472 -10.03 18.26 3.89
CA LEU A 472 -9.55 16.91 4.03
C LEU A 472 -10.22 16.04 2.97
N ARG A 473 -9.40 15.38 2.13
CA ARG A 473 -9.86 14.53 1.03
C ARG A 473 -9.33 13.12 1.17
N TRP A 474 -10.17 12.13 0.85
CA TRP A 474 -9.77 10.73 0.78
C TRP A 474 -10.61 9.98 -0.24
N MET A 475 -10.22 8.75 -0.53
CA MET A 475 -11.02 7.79 -1.29
C MET A 475 -11.53 6.67 -0.39
N GLN A 476 -12.62 6.05 -0.79
CA GLN A 476 -13.19 4.92 -0.06
C GLN A 476 -13.72 3.88 -1.06
N ARG A 477 -13.46 2.60 -0.81
CA ARG A 477 -14.14 1.51 -1.52
C ARG A 477 -15.52 1.28 -0.90
N VAL A 478 -16.53 1.19 -1.74
CA VAL A 478 -17.91 0.94 -1.32
C VAL A 478 -18.46 -0.31 -1.99
N GLU A 479 -19.52 -0.88 -1.42
CA GLU A 479 -20.29 -1.93 -2.10
C GLU A 479 -20.98 -1.33 -3.33
N VAL A 480 -21.04 -2.08 -4.43
CA VAL A 480 -21.76 -1.69 -5.65
C VAL A 480 -22.90 -2.68 -5.89
N ASP A 481 -24.11 -2.17 -6.04
CA ASP A 481 -25.34 -2.97 -6.15
C ASP A 481 -26.18 -2.52 -7.38
N PRO A 482 -26.36 -3.39 -8.39
CA PRO A 482 -25.71 -4.70 -8.57
C PRO A 482 -24.19 -4.57 -8.84
N PRO A 483 -23.41 -5.66 -8.75
CA PRO A 483 -21.97 -5.64 -9.01
C PRO A 483 -21.60 -5.03 -10.39
N LEU A 484 -20.39 -4.46 -10.46
CA LEU A 484 -19.83 -3.94 -11.70
C LEU A 484 -19.66 -5.05 -12.74
N ASP A 485 -19.81 -4.68 -14.02
CA ASP A 485 -19.70 -5.59 -15.15
C ASP A 485 -18.28 -6.19 -15.25
N GLU A 486 -18.17 -7.45 -15.66
CA GLU A 486 -16.87 -8.12 -15.88
C GLU A 486 -16.06 -7.47 -17.02
N ALA A 487 -16.75 -6.86 -17.99
CA ALA A 487 -16.13 -6.14 -19.11
C ALA A 487 -15.61 -4.73 -18.73
N ARG A 488 -15.78 -4.29 -17.48
CA ARG A 488 -15.34 -2.96 -17.01
C ARG A 488 -13.82 -2.80 -17.04
N ASP A 489 -13.08 -3.77 -16.52
CA ASP A 489 -11.61 -3.70 -16.44
C ASP A 489 -10.98 -3.65 -17.81
N LEU A 490 -11.50 -4.51 -18.67
CA LEU A 490 -11.23 -4.59 -20.08
C LEU A 490 -11.44 -3.23 -20.79
N ALA A 491 -12.61 -2.61 -20.60
CA ALA A 491 -12.91 -1.30 -21.16
C ALA A 491 -12.00 -0.18 -20.60
N ALA A 492 -11.68 -0.23 -19.31
CA ALA A 492 -10.78 0.72 -18.66
C ALA A 492 -9.35 0.62 -19.24
N LEU A 493 -8.81 -0.59 -19.34
CA LEU A 493 -7.48 -0.86 -19.90
C LEU A 493 -7.41 -0.51 -21.39
N ALA A 494 -8.43 -0.90 -22.17
CA ALA A 494 -8.54 -0.57 -23.59
C ALA A 494 -8.53 0.95 -23.84
N THR A 495 -9.33 1.70 -23.07
CA THR A 495 -9.40 3.16 -23.16
C THR A 495 -8.06 3.82 -22.80
N HIS A 496 -7.35 3.27 -21.81
CA HIS A 496 -6.11 3.82 -21.30
C HIS A 496 -4.91 3.53 -22.22
N MET A 497 -4.81 2.31 -22.76
CA MET A 497 -3.69 1.90 -23.63
C MET A 497 -3.79 2.50 -25.04
N GLY A 498 -5.00 2.65 -25.58
CA GLY A 498 -5.20 2.99 -26.99
C GLY A 498 -4.84 1.84 -27.96
N LEU A 499 -5.10 2.05 -29.26
CA LEU A 499 -5.05 0.98 -30.26
C LEU A 499 -3.64 0.39 -30.48
N ARG A 500 -2.61 1.23 -30.56
CA ARG A 500 -1.23 0.77 -30.83
C ARG A 500 -0.70 -0.13 -29.69
N ALA A 501 -0.81 0.33 -28.45
CA ALA A 501 -0.35 -0.45 -27.30
C ALA A 501 -1.18 -1.74 -27.12
N PHE A 502 -2.45 -1.75 -27.54
CA PHE A 502 -3.24 -2.98 -27.62
C PHE A 502 -2.65 -3.99 -28.60
N HIS A 503 -2.27 -3.58 -29.82
CA HIS A 503 -1.61 -4.47 -30.77
C HIS A 503 -0.29 -5.04 -30.22
N ASP A 504 0.53 -4.21 -29.58
CA ASP A 504 1.80 -4.64 -29.00
C ASP A 504 1.60 -5.62 -27.84
N TRP A 505 0.61 -5.37 -26.97
CA TRP A 505 0.24 -6.28 -25.89
C TRP A 505 -0.23 -7.65 -26.39
N MET A 506 -1.08 -7.66 -27.42
CA MET A 506 -1.55 -8.90 -28.04
C MET A 506 -0.39 -9.70 -28.66
N ARG A 507 0.54 -9.03 -29.35
CA ARG A 507 1.74 -9.66 -29.92
C ARG A 507 2.61 -10.28 -28.84
N ALA A 508 2.80 -9.58 -27.73
CA ALA A 508 3.58 -10.06 -26.59
C ALA A 508 3.00 -11.31 -25.95
N ARG A 509 1.68 -11.31 -25.72
CA ARG A 509 0.98 -12.47 -25.16
C ARG A 509 1.07 -13.68 -26.08
N LEU A 510 0.96 -13.48 -27.39
CA LEU A 510 1.15 -14.53 -28.38
C LEU A 510 2.58 -15.07 -28.35
N ASN A 511 3.57 -14.18 -28.29
CA ASN A 511 4.98 -14.53 -28.32
C ASN A 511 5.55 -14.93 -26.96
N GLY A 512 4.76 -14.97 -25.88
CA GLY A 512 5.26 -15.27 -24.52
C GLY A 512 6.50 -14.45 -24.13
N GLU A 513 6.65 -13.28 -24.73
CA GLU A 513 7.81 -12.42 -24.64
C GLU A 513 7.51 -11.27 -23.67
N THR A 514 8.48 -10.92 -22.85
CA THR A 514 8.50 -9.63 -22.16
C THR A 514 8.72 -8.55 -23.21
N ILE A 515 7.73 -7.69 -23.40
CA ILE A 515 7.83 -6.52 -24.31
C ILE A 515 8.96 -5.62 -23.82
N PRO A 516 9.74 -5.00 -24.73
CA PRO A 516 10.42 -3.75 -24.37
C PRO A 516 9.41 -2.80 -23.72
N ALA A 517 9.82 -2.08 -22.67
CA ALA A 517 8.96 -1.13 -21.96
C ALA A 517 8.13 -0.31 -22.97
N GLY A 518 6.79 -0.46 -22.91
CA GLY A 518 5.91 0.30 -23.80
C GLY A 518 6.21 1.79 -23.70
N ASP A 519 6.01 2.53 -24.80
CA ASP A 519 6.36 3.96 -24.91
C ASP A 519 5.65 4.88 -23.87
N PHE A 520 4.71 4.35 -23.06
CA PHE A 520 3.86 5.11 -22.16
C PHE A 520 3.67 4.42 -20.79
N ALA A 521 3.81 5.19 -19.71
CA ALA A 521 3.62 4.74 -18.34
C ALA A 521 2.13 4.67 -17.96
N TRP A 522 1.75 3.71 -17.12
CA TRP A 522 0.33 3.51 -16.74
C TRP A 522 -0.28 4.70 -15.97
N ASP A 523 0.56 5.53 -15.36
CA ASP A 523 0.18 6.66 -14.52
C ASP A 523 0.07 8.00 -15.27
N GLU A 524 0.25 7.99 -16.59
CA GLU A 524 0.06 9.16 -17.46
C GLU A 524 -1.34 9.14 -18.12
N ASP A 525 -1.96 10.31 -18.33
CA ASP A 525 -3.23 10.42 -19.08
C ASP A 525 -2.95 10.75 -20.56
N VAL A 526 -3.46 9.91 -21.47
CA VAL A 526 -3.27 10.06 -22.94
C VAL A 526 -3.93 11.34 -23.50
N GLY A 527 -4.81 12.01 -22.72
CA GLY A 527 -5.71 13.06 -23.19
C GLY A 527 -5.13 14.47 -23.40
N GLY A 528 -3.87 14.74 -23.05
CA GLY A 528 -3.36 16.12 -22.99
C GLY A 528 -2.44 16.59 -24.13
N SER A 529 -1.64 15.71 -24.73
CA SER A 529 -0.53 16.16 -25.60
C SER A 529 -0.16 15.19 -26.74
N ALA A 530 -1.06 14.29 -27.12
CA ALA A 530 -0.82 13.34 -28.22
C ALA A 530 -0.96 13.93 -29.64
N ARG A 531 -0.78 15.26 -29.81
CA ARG A 531 -0.93 15.92 -31.13
C ARG A 531 0.37 16.12 -31.91
N THR A 532 1.52 15.72 -31.37
CA THR A 532 2.80 15.90 -32.06
C THR A 532 3.74 14.74 -31.80
N ARG A 533 3.56 13.64 -32.55
CA ARG A 533 4.66 12.78 -33.02
C ARG A 533 4.15 11.89 -34.16
N SER A 534 4.32 12.40 -35.38
CA SER A 534 4.14 11.65 -36.62
C SER A 534 5.40 10.87 -36.98
N SER A 535 5.19 9.68 -37.57
CA SER A 535 6.13 8.77 -38.27
C SER A 535 7.05 7.89 -37.41
N PHE A 536 6.84 6.56 -37.43
CA PHE A 536 7.58 5.55 -38.22
C PHE A 536 7.17 4.12 -37.79
N GLY A 537 6.74 3.26 -38.75
CA GLY A 537 6.67 1.79 -38.63
C GLY A 537 5.29 1.15 -38.36
N ASP A 538 4.89 0.20 -39.21
CA ASP A 538 3.62 -0.56 -39.17
C ASP A 538 3.58 -1.51 -37.95
N GLY A 539 3.06 -1.01 -36.81
CA GLY A 539 2.95 -1.74 -35.55
C GLY A 539 1.73 -2.66 -35.45
N ARG A 540 1.02 -2.92 -36.55
CA ARG A 540 -0.21 -3.72 -36.56
C ARG A 540 0.09 -5.20 -36.31
N LEU A 541 -0.79 -5.84 -35.56
CA LEU A 541 -0.76 -7.29 -35.34
C LEU A 541 -1.19 -8.01 -36.62
N THR A 542 -0.38 -8.93 -37.11
CA THR A 542 -0.61 -9.59 -38.40
C THR A 542 -1.05 -11.05 -38.23
N LEU A 543 -1.60 -11.65 -39.30
CA LEU A 543 -1.86 -13.09 -39.33
C LEU A 543 -0.56 -13.91 -39.19
N GLU A 544 0.57 -13.40 -39.71
CA GLU A 544 1.87 -14.05 -39.59
C GLU A 544 2.35 -14.11 -38.13
N ASP A 545 2.14 -13.05 -37.34
CA ASP A 545 2.41 -13.04 -35.90
C ASP A 545 1.62 -14.16 -35.18
N ILE A 546 0.32 -14.27 -35.49
CA ILE A 546 -0.58 -15.27 -34.91
C ILE A 546 -0.12 -16.70 -35.26
N LEU A 547 0.17 -16.95 -36.54
CA LEU A 547 0.57 -18.28 -37.01
C LEU A 547 1.96 -18.66 -36.50
N THR A 548 2.89 -17.71 -36.40
CA THR A 548 4.24 -17.93 -35.88
C THR A 548 4.20 -18.28 -34.40
N ALA A 549 3.43 -17.54 -33.62
CA ALA A 549 3.22 -17.82 -32.20
C ALA A 549 2.60 -19.20 -31.97
N TRP A 550 1.55 -19.54 -32.73
CA TRP A 550 0.90 -20.84 -32.67
C TRP A 550 1.82 -22.00 -33.09
N ALA A 551 2.63 -21.81 -34.14
CA ALA A 551 3.59 -22.83 -34.58
C ALA A 551 4.64 -23.15 -33.51
N ARG A 552 5.01 -22.15 -32.68
CA ARG A 552 5.96 -22.29 -31.59
C ARG A 552 5.34 -22.89 -30.33
N ASP A 553 4.12 -22.47 -30.00
CA ASP A 553 3.31 -23.00 -28.90
C ASP A 553 1.83 -23.06 -29.33
N PRO A 554 1.32 -24.26 -29.68
CA PRO A 554 -0.06 -24.43 -30.11
C PRO A 554 -1.10 -23.98 -29.07
N GLY A 555 -0.73 -23.92 -27.79
CA GLY A 555 -1.58 -23.43 -26.71
C GLY A 555 -1.58 -21.90 -26.57
N ALA A 556 -0.63 -21.18 -27.17
CA ALA A 556 -0.50 -19.73 -27.03
C ALA A 556 -1.72 -18.98 -27.57
N PHE A 557 -2.17 -19.33 -28.77
CA PHE A 557 -3.35 -18.70 -29.35
C PHE A 557 -4.59 -18.91 -28.48
N ALA A 558 -4.84 -20.13 -27.99
CA ALA A 558 -6.00 -20.43 -27.14
C ALA A 558 -5.97 -19.69 -25.79
N ARG A 559 -4.78 -19.41 -25.23
CA ARG A 559 -4.65 -18.60 -24.01
C ARG A 559 -5.03 -17.13 -24.24
N VAL A 560 -4.66 -16.59 -25.39
CA VAL A 560 -4.86 -15.18 -25.74
C VAL A 560 -6.26 -14.92 -26.32
N ASP A 561 -6.82 -15.89 -27.04
CA ASP A 561 -8.11 -15.80 -27.72
C ASP A 561 -9.27 -15.45 -26.78
N LYS A 562 -9.22 -15.93 -25.53
CA LYS A 562 -10.21 -15.64 -24.49
C LYS A 562 -10.33 -14.14 -24.19
N GLN A 563 -9.25 -13.38 -24.38
CA GLN A 563 -9.19 -11.96 -24.08
C GLN A 563 -9.43 -11.11 -25.33
N PHE A 564 -9.01 -11.58 -26.51
CA PHE A 564 -9.06 -10.80 -27.75
C PHE A 564 -10.45 -10.23 -28.09
N ALA A 565 -11.47 -11.08 -28.20
CA ALA A 565 -12.78 -10.66 -28.68
C ALA A 565 -13.42 -9.63 -27.72
N PRO A 566 -13.44 -9.85 -26.40
CA PRO A 566 -13.88 -8.82 -25.47
C PRO A 566 -13.14 -7.49 -25.65
N TYR A 567 -11.81 -7.49 -25.78
CA TYR A 567 -11.01 -6.24 -25.88
C TYR A 567 -11.38 -5.43 -27.13
N VAL A 568 -11.51 -6.10 -28.29
CA VAL A 568 -11.88 -5.44 -29.55
C VAL A 568 -13.29 -4.86 -29.48
N GLU A 569 -14.25 -5.59 -28.92
CA GLU A 569 -15.60 -5.07 -28.73
C GLU A 569 -15.63 -3.89 -27.77
N ALA A 570 -14.83 -3.91 -26.69
CA ALA A 570 -14.71 -2.80 -25.76
C ALA A 570 -14.09 -1.54 -26.41
N LEU A 571 -13.06 -1.71 -27.26
CA LEU A 571 -12.48 -0.61 -28.04
C LEU A 571 -13.50 -0.03 -29.02
N LEU A 572 -14.24 -0.87 -29.74
CA LEU A 572 -15.23 -0.46 -30.73
C LEU A 572 -16.47 0.22 -30.09
N ALA A 573 -16.89 -0.23 -28.90
CA ALA A 573 -18.00 0.37 -28.16
C ALA A 573 -17.67 1.79 -27.64
N HIS A 574 -16.39 2.09 -27.42
CA HIS A 574 -15.91 3.41 -27.02
C HIS A 574 -15.67 4.32 -28.23
N ASP A 575 -16.78 4.70 -28.85
CA ASP A 575 -16.86 5.38 -30.15
C ASP A 575 -16.16 6.76 -30.20
N GLY A 576 -15.87 7.35 -29.02
CA GLY A 576 -15.34 8.72 -28.85
C GLY A 576 -13.82 8.87 -28.90
N SER A 577 -13.03 7.79 -28.85
CA SER A 577 -11.56 7.85 -28.86
C SER A 577 -10.90 7.34 -30.15
N LEU A 578 -11.65 6.72 -31.06
CA LEU A 578 -11.11 6.10 -32.27
C LEU A 578 -11.53 6.85 -33.53
N THR A 579 -10.57 7.10 -34.42
CA THR A 579 -10.80 7.59 -35.78
C THR A 579 -11.50 6.52 -36.64
N ALA A 580 -12.07 6.95 -37.77
CA ALA A 580 -12.72 6.01 -38.70
C ALA A 580 -11.74 4.96 -39.27
N GLU A 581 -10.47 5.33 -39.41
CA GLU A 581 -9.40 4.43 -39.87
C GLU A 581 -9.08 3.37 -38.80
N GLU A 582 -8.94 3.78 -37.54
CA GLU A 582 -8.70 2.85 -36.42
C GLU A 582 -9.87 1.87 -36.20
N LYS A 583 -11.12 2.33 -36.40
CA LYS A 583 -12.30 1.44 -36.38
C LYS A 583 -12.26 0.42 -37.52
N LYS A 584 -11.79 0.81 -38.71
CA LYS A 584 -11.61 -0.11 -39.85
C LYS A 584 -10.55 -1.16 -39.53
N ASP A 585 -9.42 -0.74 -39.00
CA ASP A 585 -8.31 -1.63 -38.62
C ASP A 585 -8.73 -2.68 -37.58
N LEU A 586 -9.46 -2.27 -36.54
CA LEU A 586 -9.99 -3.19 -35.53
C LEU A 586 -10.96 -4.22 -36.12
N ASN A 587 -11.81 -3.81 -37.06
CA ASN A 587 -12.73 -4.70 -37.73
C ASN A 587 -12.01 -5.72 -38.63
N GLU A 588 -10.96 -5.30 -39.33
CA GLU A 588 -10.12 -6.20 -40.12
C GLU A 588 -9.39 -7.21 -39.24
N LEU A 589 -8.79 -6.75 -38.14
CA LEU A 589 -8.14 -7.61 -37.17
C LEU A 589 -9.12 -8.64 -36.57
N ARG A 590 -10.35 -8.21 -36.26
CA ARG A 590 -11.41 -9.10 -35.76
C ARG A 590 -11.73 -10.22 -36.75
N GLN A 591 -11.77 -9.92 -38.05
CA GLN A 591 -12.00 -10.92 -39.09
C GLN A 591 -10.83 -11.91 -39.20
N ILE A 592 -9.59 -11.40 -39.23
CA ILE A 592 -8.37 -12.23 -39.26
C ILE A 592 -8.35 -13.18 -38.04
N TRP A 593 -8.66 -12.66 -36.87
CA TRP A 593 -8.66 -13.45 -35.63
C TRP A 593 -9.76 -14.52 -35.61
N ALA A 594 -10.96 -14.20 -36.11
CA ALA A 594 -12.04 -15.18 -36.23
C ALA A 594 -11.67 -16.33 -37.19
N MET A 595 -10.98 -16.03 -38.30
CA MET A 595 -10.43 -17.04 -39.19
C MET A 595 -9.39 -17.91 -38.48
N ALA A 596 -8.44 -17.30 -37.76
CA ALA A 596 -7.43 -18.01 -36.98
C ALA A 596 -8.06 -18.92 -35.92
N ARG A 597 -9.07 -18.43 -35.18
CA ARG A 597 -9.80 -19.24 -34.18
C ARG A 597 -10.41 -20.50 -34.77
N THR A 598 -11.03 -20.39 -35.94
CA THR A 598 -11.67 -21.52 -36.62
C THR A 598 -10.68 -22.59 -37.08
N GLN A 599 -9.42 -22.21 -37.34
CA GLN A 599 -8.40 -23.10 -37.90
C GLN A 599 -7.37 -23.59 -36.87
N LEU A 600 -7.13 -22.84 -35.80
CA LEU A 600 -6.04 -23.06 -34.85
C LEU A 600 -6.50 -23.55 -33.47
N VAL A 601 -7.79 -23.44 -33.16
CA VAL A 601 -8.39 -23.94 -31.91
C VAL A 601 -9.24 -25.17 -32.26
N PRO A 602 -8.91 -26.37 -31.75
CA PRO A 602 -9.64 -27.60 -32.02
C PRO A 602 -11.02 -27.68 -31.34
#